data_AF-A0ABD2KDE9-F1
#
_entry.id   AF-A0ABD2KDE9-F1
#
_cell.length_a   1.000
_cell.length_b   1.000
_cell.length_c   1.000
_cell.angle_alpha   90.00
_cell.angle_beta   90.00
_cell.angle_gamma   90.00
#
_symmetry.space_group_name_H-M   'P 1'
#
loop_
_entity.id
_entity.type
_entity.pdbx_description
1 polymer ?
#
loop_
_entity_poly.entity_id
_entity_poly.type
_entity_poly.pdbx_seq_one_letter_code
_entity_poly.pdbx_strand_id
1 'polypeptide(L)'
;MVESHQSHEMPLGLRLSKLLTPAALVEAINKASVNVRLLDCAFVPKARPPSYKFGHFEADPSDESRQAFLSAHVSGAVHFNLALATHATDYEKFAHYPAEIFEQYAQLLGLNSDDHLVFYGRGPFGGMLFASRAYWLFKSYGHAGGLSVLDGGLAAWEAHQMPVVSTVNAHEAVFVAKKGNWRAKTEPSAKTVSFEQLTAAADDGTCTRSVDNCAKWLLLDARPRPQFEGLQNAFDPSKQMPTGSHLPGAVNVPSTELIDAESGQFVSAEQLQDLVVKNGIKLLDEKDDKILVSLCNSGIQASMLATVLDAHFGPQIGHKLRVYTGSMLEVQARAPELINEK
;
A
#
# COMPACT_ATOMS: atom_id res chain seq x y z
N MET A 1 9.20 -38.26 -24.85
CA MET A 1 10.14 -37.48 -24.03
C MET A 1 9.36 -36.30 -23.49
N VAL A 2 9.02 -36.33 -22.21
CA VAL A 2 8.28 -35.26 -21.53
C VAL A 2 9.32 -34.45 -20.78
N GLU A 3 9.58 -33.22 -21.23
CA GLU A 3 10.49 -32.32 -20.55
C GLU A 3 9.81 -31.75 -19.29
N SER A 4 10.37 -32.12 -18.14
CA SER A 4 9.99 -31.61 -16.83
C SER A 4 10.31 -30.12 -16.73
N HIS A 5 9.29 -29.28 -16.60
CA HIS A 5 9.45 -27.91 -16.13
C HIS A 5 9.93 -27.92 -14.68
N GLN A 6 11.23 -27.69 -14.48
CA GLN A 6 11.78 -27.37 -13.17
C GLN A 6 11.35 -25.96 -12.80
N SER A 7 10.41 -25.85 -11.85
CA SER A 7 10.14 -24.63 -11.11
C SER A 7 11.43 -24.18 -10.43
N HIS A 8 12.00 -23.06 -10.86
CA HIS A 8 13.05 -22.36 -10.12
C HIS A 8 12.44 -21.81 -8.82
N GLU A 9 12.41 -22.63 -7.77
CA GLU A 9 12.32 -22.12 -6.40
C GLU A 9 13.65 -21.43 -6.07
N MET A 10 13.60 -20.12 -5.87
CA MET A 10 14.71 -19.37 -5.31
C MET A 10 15.06 -19.95 -3.92
N PRO A 11 16.35 -20.02 -3.55
CA PRO A 11 16.74 -20.55 -2.25
C PRO A 11 16.03 -19.77 -1.13
N LEU A 12 15.50 -20.48 -0.13
CA LEU A 12 14.95 -19.91 1.10
C LEU A 12 16.08 -19.19 1.89
N GLY A 13 16.43 -17.97 1.46
CA GLY A 13 16.99 -16.98 2.36
C GLY A 13 16.01 -16.75 3.52
N LEU A 14 16.53 -16.39 4.70
CA LEU A 14 15.73 -16.10 5.88
C LEU A 14 14.69 -15.02 5.53
N ARG A 15 13.43 -15.40 5.32
CA ARG A 15 12.36 -14.45 5.03
C ARG A 15 12.09 -13.66 6.31
N LEU A 16 12.37 -12.36 6.28
CA LEU A 16 12.00 -11.48 7.39
C LEU A 16 10.48 -11.40 7.52
N SER A 17 10.01 -11.16 8.74
CA SER A 17 8.59 -10.86 8.99
C SER A 17 8.15 -9.65 8.16
N LYS A 18 6.92 -9.67 7.66
CA LYS A 18 6.33 -8.54 6.92
C LYS A 18 6.06 -7.33 7.82
N LEU A 19 5.95 -7.51 9.13
CA LEU A 19 5.93 -6.45 10.13
C LEU A 19 7.15 -6.62 11.03
N LEU A 20 8.04 -5.63 11.02
CA LEU A 20 9.29 -5.65 11.78
C LEU A 20 9.19 -4.72 12.98
N THR A 21 9.58 -5.20 14.15
CA THR A 21 9.86 -4.32 15.28
C THR A 21 11.18 -3.58 15.06
N PRO A 22 11.44 -2.45 15.75
CA PRO A 22 12.73 -1.77 15.68
C PRO A 22 13.92 -2.70 15.97
N ALA A 23 13.81 -3.56 16.99
CA ALA A 23 14.86 -4.52 17.34
C ALA A 23 15.12 -5.55 16.23
N ALA A 24 14.05 -6.12 15.65
CA ALA A 24 14.18 -7.08 14.54
C ALA A 24 14.78 -6.44 13.28
N LEU A 25 14.48 -5.16 13.03
CA LEU A 25 15.07 -4.40 11.94
C LEU A 25 16.58 -4.18 12.16
N VAL A 26 17.00 -3.80 13.37
CA VAL A 26 18.43 -3.66 13.69
C VAL A 26 19.18 -4.99 13.48
N GLU A 27 18.59 -6.10 13.91
CA GLU A 27 19.16 -7.43 13.68
C GLU A 27 19.27 -7.73 12.18
N ALA A 28 18.23 -7.42 11.39
CA ALA A 28 18.22 -7.61 9.95
C ALA A 28 19.27 -6.78 9.21
N ILE A 29 19.45 -5.50 9.58
CA ILE A 29 20.48 -4.62 9.00
C ILE A 29 21.89 -5.16 9.24
N ASN A 30 22.14 -5.77 10.41
CA ASN A 30 23.45 -6.30 10.77
C ASN A 30 23.73 -7.69 10.18
N LYS A 31 22.73 -8.38 9.62
CA LYS A 31 22.89 -9.70 8.99
C LYS A 31 23.35 -9.56 7.56
N ALA A 32 24.61 -9.93 7.29
CA ALA A 32 25.20 -9.90 5.95
C ALA A 32 24.47 -10.74 4.89
N SER A 33 23.61 -11.70 5.30
CA SER A 33 22.88 -12.59 4.39
C SER A 33 21.61 -11.96 3.79
N VAL A 34 21.19 -10.78 4.24
CA VAL A 34 20.00 -10.08 3.73
C VAL A 34 20.39 -8.67 3.32
N ASN A 35 20.17 -8.33 2.04
CA ASN A 35 20.41 -6.99 1.54
C ASN A 35 19.21 -6.08 1.86
N VAL A 36 19.17 -5.52 3.07
CA VAL A 36 18.07 -4.66 3.52
C VAL A 36 18.19 -3.26 2.91
N ARG A 37 17.11 -2.79 2.27
CA ARG A 37 16.97 -1.39 1.84
C ARG A 37 15.83 -0.70 2.56
N LEU A 38 16.14 0.44 3.17
CA LEU A 38 15.20 1.23 3.95
C LEU A 38 14.62 2.35 3.09
N LEU A 39 13.29 2.45 3.07
CA LEU A 39 12.57 3.50 2.38
C LEU A 39 11.76 4.31 3.38
N ASP A 40 12.15 5.57 3.57
CA ASP A 40 11.36 6.54 4.31
C ASP A 40 10.22 7.03 3.40
N CYS A 41 9.01 6.60 3.71
CA CYS A 41 7.79 6.86 2.96
C CYS A 41 6.97 7.99 3.58
N ALA A 42 7.58 8.84 4.42
CA ALA A 42 6.92 10.03 4.91
C ALA A 42 6.38 10.87 3.75
N PHE A 43 5.12 11.28 3.88
CA PHE A 43 4.44 11.99 2.81
C PHE A 43 3.37 12.92 3.38
N VAL A 44 3.40 14.18 2.93
CA VAL A 44 2.36 15.17 3.18
C VAL A 44 1.61 15.41 1.86
N PRO A 45 0.32 15.00 1.75
CA PRO A 45 -0.42 15.19 0.51
C PRO A 45 -0.60 16.67 0.16
N LYS A 46 0.03 17.10 -0.94
CA LYS A 46 -0.16 18.43 -1.53
C LYS A 46 -0.62 18.35 -2.99
N ALA A 47 -1.04 19.48 -3.54
CA ALA A 47 -1.25 19.59 -4.98
C ALA A 47 0.09 19.41 -5.71
N ARG A 48 0.08 18.76 -6.88
CA ARG A 48 1.28 18.65 -7.69
C ARG A 48 1.70 20.05 -8.16
N PRO A 49 3.00 20.40 -8.12
CA PRO A 49 3.44 21.71 -8.56
C PRO A 49 3.22 21.86 -10.08
N PRO A 50 3.09 23.10 -10.60
CA PRO A 50 2.97 23.34 -12.05
C PRO A 50 4.13 22.77 -12.88
N SER A 51 5.29 22.54 -12.26
CA SER A 51 6.46 21.93 -12.88
C SER A 51 6.36 20.41 -13.05
N TYR A 52 5.34 19.75 -12.48
CA TYR A 52 5.17 18.30 -12.58
C TYR A 52 5.09 17.85 -14.04
N LYS A 53 5.86 16.81 -14.37
CA LYS A 53 5.83 16.14 -15.68
C LYS A 53 5.68 14.65 -15.48
N PHE A 54 4.78 14.03 -16.26
CA PHE A 54 4.54 12.59 -16.21
C PHE A 54 5.84 11.81 -16.49
N GLY A 55 6.21 10.89 -15.60
CA GLY A 55 7.43 10.08 -15.73
C GLY A 55 8.74 10.82 -15.44
N HIS A 56 8.68 12.04 -14.89
CA HIS A 56 9.86 12.76 -14.41
C HIS A 56 9.91 12.79 -12.88
N PHE A 57 11.07 12.47 -12.32
CA PHE A 57 11.26 12.27 -10.88
C PHE A 57 12.08 13.41 -10.28
N GLU A 58 11.74 14.65 -10.58
CA GLU A 58 12.45 15.80 -10.02
C GLU A 58 11.98 16.07 -8.58
N ALA A 59 12.92 16.14 -7.65
CA ALA A 59 12.63 16.45 -6.26
C ALA A 59 12.18 17.91 -6.13
N ASP A 60 11.04 18.13 -5.48
CA ASP A 60 10.59 19.47 -5.10
C ASP A 60 11.34 19.91 -3.82
N PRO A 61 12.16 20.97 -3.86
CA PRO A 61 12.87 21.45 -2.67
C PRO A 61 11.94 21.89 -1.53
N SER A 62 10.69 22.26 -1.85
CA SER A 62 9.66 22.67 -0.89
C SER A 62 8.86 21.49 -0.32
N ASP A 63 9.19 20.25 -0.66
CA ASP A 63 8.53 19.08 -0.07
C ASP A 63 8.91 18.92 1.41
N GLU A 64 7.96 19.21 2.29
CA GLU A 64 8.07 19.06 3.74
C GLU A 64 8.47 17.65 4.15
N SER A 65 7.98 16.63 3.43
CA SER A 65 8.30 15.23 3.69
C SER A 65 9.79 14.95 3.44
N ARG A 66 10.35 15.57 2.40
CA ARG A 66 11.78 15.51 2.10
C ARG A 66 12.59 16.27 3.14
N GLN A 67 12.15 17.47 3.54
CA GLN A 67 12.84 18.24 4.58
C GLN A 67 12.87 17.48 5.92
N ALA A 68 11.78 16.81 6.27
CA ALA A 68 11.72 15.97 7.47
C ALA A 68 12.63 14.73 7.37
N PHE A 69 12.78 14.13 6.19
CA PHE A 69 13.75 13.06 5.97
C PHE A 69 15.18 13.57 6.15
N LEU A 70 15.52 14.72 5.54
CA LEU A 70 16.86 15.32 5.65
C LEU A 70 17.23 15.66 7.09
N SER A 71 16.26 16.08 7.92
CA SER A 71 16.53 16.42 9.32
C SER A 71 16.72 15.19 10.21
N ALA A 72 15.98 14.10 9.98
CA ALA A 72 16.10 12.87 10.77
C ALA A 72 15.53 11.63 10.04
N HIS A 73 16.37 10.63 9.81
CA HIS A 73 15.99 9.34 9.21
C HIS A 73 16.86 8.19 9.74
N VAL A 74 16.43 6.95 9.49
CA VAL A 74 17.23 5.76 9.81
C VAL A 74 18.44 5.69 8.89
N SER A 75 19.62 5.41 9.44
CA SER A 75 20.86 5.37 8.66
C SER A 75 20.77 4.43 7.46
N GLY A 76 21.18 4.90 6.28
CA GLY A 76 21.14 4.15 5.03
C GLY A 76 19.79 4.15 4.32
N ALA A 77 18.75 4.79 4.88
CA ALA A 77 17.48 4.95 4.22
C ALA A 77 17.55 5.93 3.04
N VAL A 78 16.62 5.77 2.09
CA VAL A 78 16.36 6.71 1.00
C VAL A 78 14.95 7.27 1.12
N HIS A 79 14.73 8.51 0.70
CA HIS A 79 13.39 9.09 0.70
C HIS A 79 12.56 8.54 -0.46
N PHE A 80 11.49 7.81 -0.15
CA PHE A 80 10.49 7.40 -1.10
C PHE A 80 9.35 8.43 -1.14
N ASN A 81 9.30 9.20 -2.22
CA ASN A 81 8.23 10.16 -2.46
C ASN A 81 7.05 9.53 -3.21
N LEU A 82 5.91 9.38 -2.54
CA LEU A 82 4.70 8.80 -3.15
C LEU A 82 4.21 9.58 -4.37
N ALA A 83 4.33 10.91 -4.38
CA ALA A 83 3.91 11.73 -5.51
C ALA A 83 4.84 11.56 -6.72
N LEU A 84 6.13 11.24 -6.53
CA LEU A 84 7.03 10.91 -7.64
C LEU A 84 6.87 9.44 -8.08
N ALA A 85 6.46 8.56 -7.17
CA ALA A 85 6.23 7.16 -7.44
C ALA A 85 4.89 6.85 -8.16
N THR A 86 4.00 7.84 -8.25
CA THR A 86 2.64 7.70 -8.81
C THR A 86 2.31 8.92 -9.67
N HIS A 87 1.28 8.83 -10.51
CA HIS A 87 0.75 9.99 -11.22
C HIS A 87 -0.69 10.32 -10.82
N ALA A 88 -1.15 11.49 -11.23
CA ALA A 88 -2.56 11.83 -11.21
C ALA A 88 -3.20 11.50 -12.57
N THR A 89 -4.47 11.12 -12.53
CA THR A 89 -5.40 11.08 -13.65
C THR A 89 -6.60 11.97 -13.32
N ASP A 90 -7.60 12.02 -14.20
CA ASP A 90 -8.86 12.72 -13.92
C ASP A 90 -9.65 12.12 -12.75
N TYR A 91 -9.34 10.87 -12.38
CA TYR A 91 -10.09 10.09 -11.40
C TYR A 91 -9.26 9.63 -10.19
N GLU A 92 -7.95 9.48 -10.37
CA GLU A 92 -7.04 8.95 -9.36
C GLU A 92 -5.93 9.95 -9.02
N LYS A 93 -5.76 10.26 -7.73
CA LYS A 93 -4.66 11.15 -7.28
C LYS A 93 -3.29 10.46 -7.28
N PHE A 94 -3.29 9.15 -7.07
CA PHE A 94 -2.10 8.30 -6.87
C PHE A 94 -2.15 7.04 -7.73
N ALA A 95 -2.50 7.21 -9.01
CA ALA A 95 -2.51 6.16 -10.02
C ALA A 95 -1.12 5.54 -10.17
N HIS A 96 -1.10 4.25 -10.46
CA HIS A 96 0.13 3.51 -10.74
C HIS A 96 0.67 3.95 -12.09
N TYR A 97 1.99 4.15 -12.18
CA TYR A 97 2.64 4.32 -13.48
C TYR A 97 2.63 3.01 -14.27
N PRO A 98 2.79 3.07 -15.61
CA PRO A 98 3.30 1.94 -16.38
C PRO A 98 4.56 1.35 -15.73
N ALA A 99 4.72 0.03 -15.82
CA ALA A 99 5.77 -0.73 -15.14
C ALA A 99 7.18 -0.17 -15.42
N GLU A 100 7.44 0.21 -16.67
CA GLU A 100 8.71 0.72 -17.17
C GLU A 100 9.06 2.09 -16.57
N ILE A 101 8.05 2.89 -16.23
CA ILE A 101 8.24 4.20 -15.62
C ILE A 101 8.49 4.05 -14.11
N PHE A 102 7.68 3.22 -13.43
CA PHE A 102 7.93 2.95 -12.02
C PHE A 102 9.29 2.27 -11.80
N GLU A 103 9.72 1.40 -12.71
CA GLU A 103 11.05 0.80 -12.71
C GLU A 103 12.16 1.86 -12.72
N GLN A 104 12.05 2.87 -13.58
CA GLN A 104 13.03 3.95 -13.62
C GLN A 104 13.13 4.68 -12.27
N TYR A 105 11.99 4.95 -11.63
CA TYR A 105 11.96 5.56 -10.30
C TYR A 105 12.63 4.68 -9.24
N ALA A 106 12.28 3.39 -9.19
CA ALA A 106 12.88 2.45 -8.24
C ALA A 106 14.40 2.31 -8.44
N GLN A 107 14.87 2.26 -9.69
CA GLN A 107 16.30 2.22 -10.01
C GLN A 107 17.02 3.51 -9.62
N LEU A 108 16.38 4.68 -9.76
CA LEU A 108 16.94 5.97 -9.31
C LEU A 108 17.13 6.03 -7.79
N LEU A 109 16.26 5.35 -7.03
CA LEU A 109 16.42 5.16 -5.58
C LEU A 109 17.53 4.15 -5.23
N GLY A 110 18.23 3.59 -6.22
CA GLY A 110 19.32 2.63 -6.03
C GLY A 110 18.85 1.22 -5.70
N LEU A 111 17.57 0.88 -5.93
CA LEU A 111 16.99 -0.41 -5.56
C LEU A 111 17.35 -1.50 -6.57
N ASN A 112 17.49 -2.72 -6.08
CA ASN A 112 17.81 -3.95 -6.77
C ASN A 112 16.69 -4.97 -6.62
N SER A 113 16.67 -5.96 -7.50
CA SER A 113 15.58 -6.95 -7.56
C SER A 113 15.57 -7.91 -6.37
N ASP A 114 16.72 -8.12 -5.74
CA ASP A 114 16.98 -9.02 -4.60
C ASP A 114 17.03 -8.30 -3.24
N ASP A 115 16.89 -6.97 -3.22
CA ASP A 115 16.81 -6.22 -1.97
C ASP A 115 15.60 -6.69 -1.14
N HIS A 116 15.76 -6.81 0.18
CA HIS A 116 14.60 -6.86 1.07
C HIS A 116 14.20 -5.42 1.41
N LEU A 117 13.05 -4.97 0.91
CA LEU A 117 12.60 -3.59 1.10
C LEU A 117 11.86 -3.45 2.44
N VAL A 118 12.29 -2.49 3.25
CA VAL A 118 11.64 -2.13 4.51
C VAL A 118 11.11 -0.70 4.41
N PHE A 119 9.79 -0.56 4.50
CA PHE A 119 9.10 0.72 4.43
C PHE A 119 8.80 1.22 5.84
N TYR A 120 9.11 2.49 6.10
CA TYR A 120 8.70 3.17 7.32
C TYR A 120 8.34 4.62 7.00
N GLY A 121 7.93 5.40 7.98
CA GLY A 121 7.71 6.82 7.77
C GLY A 121 7.38 7.52 9.08
N ARG A 122 6.83 8.72 8.97
CA ARG A 122 6.30 9.52 10.09
C ARG A 122 4.91 10.04 9.75
N GLY A 123 4.17 10.50 10.76
CA GLY A 123 2.82 11.05 10.61
C GLY A 123 1.71 10.05 10.95
N PRO A 124 0.60 10.00 10.20
CA PRO A 124 -0.56 9.19 10.54
C PRO A 124 -0.22 7.73 10.83
N PHE A 125 -0.74 7.21 11.95
CA PHE A 125 -0.50 5.83 12.41
C PHE A 125 1.01 5.50 12.52
N GLY A 126 1.80 6.38 13.15
CA GLY A 126 3.25 6.22 13.27
C GLY A 126 4.01 6.36 11.94
N GLY A 127 3.35 6.75 10.85
CA GLY A 127 3.89 6.77 9.49
C GLY A 127 3.58 5.50 8.68
N MET A 128 2.89 4.52 9.27
CA MET A 128 2.58 3.26 8.62
C MET A 128 1.58 3.39 7.46
N LEU A 129 0.81 4.48 7.40
CA LEU A 129 -0.16 4.72 6.33
C LEU A 129 0.50 4.74 4.94
N PHE A 130 1.49 5.61 4.75
CA PHE A 130 2.17 5.78 3.47
C PHE A 130 3.25 4.72 3.25
N ALA A 131 3.86 4.18 4.32
CA ALA A 131 4.72 3.01 4.23
C ALA A 131 3.96 1.80 3.65
N SER A 132 2.72 1.55 4.10
CA SER A 132 1.88 0.48 3.56
C SER A 132 1.45 0.73 2.11
N ARG A 133 1.24 2.00 1.72
CA ARG A 133 0.98 2.33 0.30
C ARG A 133 2.19 2.01 -0.58
N ALA A 134 3.39 2.32 -0.12
CA ALA A 134 4.64 1.97 -0.81
C ALA A 134 4.83 0.45 -0.88
N TYR A 135 4.64 -0.26 0.24
CA TYR A 135 4.63 -1.72 0.31
C TYR A 135 3.74 -2.33 -0.78
N TRP A 136 2.48 -1.89 -0.83
CA TRP A 136 1.52 -2.43 -1.79
C TRP A 136 1.87 -2.07 -3.24
N LEU A 137 2.48 -0.90 -3.47
CA LEU A 137 2.96 -0.51 -4.80
C LEU A 137 4.05 -1.46 -5.29
N PHE A 138 5.11 -1.70 -4.51
CA PHE A 138 6.18 -2.64 -4.89
C PHE A 138 5.65 -4.08 -5.02
N LYS A 139 4.71 -4.49 -4.18
CA LYS A 139 4.02 -5.78 -4.30
C LYS A 139 3.23 -5.87 -5.62
N SER A 140 2.57 -4.79 -6.03
CA SER A 140 1.82 -4.71 -7.28
C SER A 140 2.72 -4.71 -8.52
N TYR A 141 3.97 -4.31 -8.41
CA TYR A 141 4.95 -4.50 -9.49
C TYR A 141 5.77 -5.79 -9.34
N GLY A 142 5.40 -6.67 -8.41
CA GLY A 142 5.95 -8.02 -8.34
C GLY A 142 7.37 -8.13 -7.78
N HIS A 143 7.78 -7.21 -6.90
CA HIS A 143 9.09 -7.26 -6.24
C HIS A 143 9.33 -8.62 -5.53
N ALA A 144 10.52 -9.19 -5.72
CA ALA A 144 10.82 -10.57 -5.36
C ALA A 144 11.68 -10.73 -4.07
N GLY A 145 12.49 -9.73 -3.72
CA GLY A 145 13.49 -9.81 -2.64
C GLY A 145 12.92 -9.78 -1.21
N GLY A 146 11.66 -9.36 -1.05
CA GLY A 146 10.95 -9.36 0.22
C GLY A 146 10.48 -7.96 0.59
N LEU A 147 9.37 -7.88 1.32
CA LEU A 147 8.74 -6.62 1.69
C LEU A 147 8.39 -6.66 3.17
N SER A 148 8.74 -5.62 3.91
CA SER A 148 8.31 -5.41 5.29
C SER A 148 7.94 -3.96 5.56
N VAL A 149 7.09 -3.73 6.56
CA VAL A 149 6.83 -2.42 7.16
C VAL A 149 7.45 -2.39 8.56
N LEU A 150 8.06 -1.28 8.95
CA LEU A 150 8.46 -1.04 10.34
C LEU A 150 7.21 -0.75 11.18
N ASP A 151 6.90 -1.64 12.09
CA ASP A 151 5.71 -1.59 12.91
C ASP A 151 5.81 -0.49 13.99
N GLY A 152 4.83 0.41 13.99
CA GLY A 152 4.86 1.70 14.70
C GLY A 152 5.70 2.79 14.01
N GLY A 153 6.32 2.50 12.87
CA GLY A 153 7.11 3.43 12.06
C GLY A 153 8.25 4.14 12.80
N LEU A 154 8.58 5.37 12.38
CA LEU A 154 9.69 6.13 12.99
C LEU A 154 9.41 6.48 14.46
N ALA A 155 8.15 6.66 14.83
CA ALA A 155 7.77 6.94 16.21
C ALA A 155 8.16 5.78 17.14
N ALA A 156 7.91 4.53 16.74
CA ALA A 156 8.34 3.36 17.51
C ALA A 156 9.87 3.19 17.53
N TRP A 157 10.55 3.50 16.42
CA TRP A 157 12.02 3.50 16.36
C TRP A 157 12.64 4.45 17.40
N GLU A 158 12.15 5.68 17.46
CA GLU A 158 12.60 6.71 18.40
C GLU A 158 12.22 6.36 19.85
N ALA A 159 11.01 5.81 20.08
CA ALA A 159 10.58 5.35 21.40
C ALA A 159 11.49 4.24 21.97
N HIS A 160 12.08 3.41 21.09
CA HIS A 160 13.08 2.41 21.45
C HIS A 160 14.51 2.98 21.53
N GLN A 161 14.67 4.31 21.48
CA GLN A 161 15.95 5.02 21.54
C GLN A 161 16.94 4.59 20.45
N MET A 162 16.43 4.14 19.31
CA MET A 162 17.26 3.75 18.18
C MET A 162 17.80 4.99 17.46
N PRO A 163 19.04 4.97 16.96
CA PRO A 163 19.67 6.15 16.39
C PRO A 163 19.04 6.59 15.06
N VAL A 164 19.01 7.90 14.85
CA VAL A 164 18.68 8.53 13.57
C VAL A 164 19.84 9.42 13.14
N VAL A 165 19.93 9.70 11.84
CA VAL A 165 20.93 10.58 11.25
C VAL A 165 20.26 11.72 10.50
N SER A 166 20.99 12.82 10.30
CA SER A 166 20.60 13.93 9.43
C SER A 166 21.49 13.94 8.18
N THR A 167 20.93 14.37 7.05
CA THR A 167 21.68 14.52 5.80
C THR A 167 21.96 15.98 5.54
N VAL A 168 23.24 16.36 5.61
CA VAL A 168 23.68 17.75 5.44
C VAL A 168 23.58 18.20 3.96
N ASN A 169 23.63 17.26 3.01
CA ASN A 169 23.55 17.52 1.57
C ASN A 169 22.24 17.02 0.95
N ALA A 170 21.34 17.94 0.62
CA ALA A 170 20.02 17.62 0.08
C ALA A 170 20.03 16.86 -1.26
N HIS A 171 21.12 16.95 -2.05
CA HIS A 171 21.27 16.27 -3.34
C HIS A 171 21.61 14.77 -3.21
N GLU A 172 22.30 14.36 -2.15
CA GLU A 172 22.70 12.94 -1.93
C GLU A 172 21.55 12.10 -1.34
N ALA A 173 20.52 12.76 -0.80
CA ALA A 173 19.47 12.11 -0.01
C ALA A 173 18.28 11.58 -0.81
N VAL A 174 18.13 11.99 -2.08
CA VAL A 174 16.97 11.61 -2.91
C VAL A 174 17.32 10.50 -3.90
N PHE A 175 18.53 10.55 -4.48
CA PHE A 175 18.96 9.59 -5.47
C PHE A 175 20.34 9.05 -5.12
N VAL A 176 20.46 7.73 -5.20
CA VAL A 176 21.75 7.07 -5.01
C VAL A 176 22.58 7.36 -6.25
N ALA A 177 23.86 7.70 -6.07
CA ALA A 177 24.78 8.05 -7.16
C ALA A 177 24.87 6.97 -8.26
N LYS A 178 24.55 5.71 -7.92
CA LYS A 178 24.44 4.59 -8.85
C LYS A 178 23.00 4.09 -8.90
N LYS A 179 22.44 4.01 -10.11
CA LYS A 179 21.16 3.35 -10.35
C LYS A 179 21.25 1.87 -9.94
N GLY A 180 20.21 1.38 -9.28
CA GLY A 180 20.07 -0.03 -8.97
C GLY A 180 19.58 -0.84 -10.18
N ASN A 181 19.39 -2.15 -9.98
CA ASN A 181 18.98 -3.09 -11.04
C ASN A 181 17.53 -3.59 -10.90
N TRP A 182 16.71 -2.95 -10.07
CA TRP A 182 15.33 -3.38 -9.84
C TRP A 182 14.55 -3.51 -11.15
N ARG A 183 13.68 -4.51 -11.24
CA ARG A 183 12.84 -4.78 -12.41
C ARG A 183 11.37 -4.91 -12.00
N ALA A 184 10.49 -4.22 -12.71
CA ALA A 184 9.06 -4.44 -12.56
C ALA A 184 8.63 -5.71 -13.29
N LYS A 185 7.67 -6.44 -12.75
CA LYS A 185 6.92 -7.44 -13.52
C LYS A 185 5.89 -6.72 -14.40
N THR A 186 5.92 -7.01 -15.69
CA THR A 186 5.02 -6.44 -16.72
C THR A 186 3.68 -7.19 -16.82
N GLU A 187 3.64 -8.45 -16.37
CA GLU A 187 2.38 -9.20 -16.28
C GLU A 187 1.44 -8.54 -15.27
N PRO A 188 0.12 -8.44 -15.55
CA PRO A 188 -0.82 -7.81 -14.64
C PRO A 188 -0.73 -8.50 -13.28
N SER A 189 -0.20 -7.80 -12.28
CA SER A 189 -0.29 -8.34 -10.94
C SER A 189 -1.76 -8.31 -10.56
N ALA A 190 -2.27 -9.47 -10.19
CA ALA A 190 -3.54 -9.57 -9.53
C ALA A 190 -3.35 -9.01 -8.10
N LYS A 191 -3.05 -7.72 -7.96
CA LYS A 191 -2.89 -6.98 -6.70
C LYS A 191 -3.60 -5.64 -6.75
N THR A 192 -3.90 -5.14 -7.94
CA THR A 192 -4.81 -4.01 -8.14
C THR A 192 -6.10 -4.48 -8.80
N VAL A 193 -7.14 -3.68 -8.62
CA VAL A 193 -8.40 -3.75 -9.38
C VAL A 193 -8.54 -2.42 -10.09
N SER A 194 -8.88 -2.43 -11.38
CA SER A 194 -9.29 -1.23 -12.11
C SER A 194 -10.80 -1.00 -11.99
N PHE A 195 -11.26 0.21 -12.29
CA PHE A 195 -12.69 0.50 -12.37
C PHE A 195 -13.41 -0.40 -13.38
N GLU A 196 -12.79 -0.68 -14.53
CA GLU A 196 -13.34 -1.56 -15.56
C GLU A 196 -13.50 -2.99 -15.04
N GLN A 197 -12.55 -3.50 -14.25
CA GLN A 197 -12.69 -4.83 -13.61
C GLN A 197 -13.76 -4.84 -12.53
N LEU A 198 -13.87 -3.76 -11.76
CA LEU A 198 -14.88 -3.61 -10.71
C LEU A 198 -16.30 -3.55 -11.29
N THR A 199 -16.45 -2.96 -12.47
CA THR A 199 -17.75 -2.74 -13.14
C THR A 199 -18.06 -3.74 -14.26
N ALA A 200 -17.13 -4.64 -14.57
CA ALA A 200 -17.34 -5.72 -15.51
C ALA A 200 -18.43 -6.67 -15.02
N ALA A 201 -19.05 -7.39 -15.97
CA ALA A 201 -19.99 -8.45 -15.66
C ALA A 201 -19.32 -9.50 -14.77
N ALA A 202 -20.04 -9.97 -13.74
CA ALA A 202 -19.45 -10.91 -12.81
C ALA A 202 -19.26 -12.29 -13.45
N ASP A 203 -18.05 -12.83 -13.32
CA ASP A 203 -17.69 -14.14 -13.89
C ASP A 203 -18.53 -15.30 -13.31
N ASP A 204 -19.09 -15.13 -12.11
CA ASP A 204 -19.83 -16.17 -11.39
C ASP A 204 -21.33 -16.20 -11.70
N GLY A 205 -21.84 -15.21 -12.46
CA GLY A 205 -23.26 -15.08 -12.80
C GLY A 205 -24.19 -14.78 -11.62
N THR A 206 -23.65 -14.44 -10.44
CA THR A 206 -24.45 -14.22 -9.21
C THR A 206 -25.03 -12.79 -9.10
N CYS A 207 -24.57 -11.89 -9.96
CA CYS A 207 -24.81 -10.44 -9.90
C CYS A 207 -24.52 -9.83 -11.28
N THR A 208 -25.00 -8.61 -11.52
CA THR A 208 -24.83 -7.92 -12.82
C THR A 208 -23.40 -7.46 -13.06
N ARG A 209 -22.76 -6.86 -12.04
CA ARG A 209 -21.36 -6.40 -12.07
C ARG A 209 -20.62 -6.90 -10.84
N SER A 210 -19.30 -7.08 -10.91
CA SER A 210 -18.46 -7.52 -9.77
C SER A 210 -18.68 -6.73 -8.46
N VAL A 211 -19.10 -5.47 -8.58
CA VAL A 211 -19.40 -4.57 -7.46
C VAL A 211 -20.79 -4.72 -6.84
N ASP A 212 -21.72 -5.42 -7.50
CA ASP A 212 -23.12 -5.54 -7.09
C ASP A 212 -23.31 -6.66 -6.05
N ASN A 213 -22.51 -6.66 -4.97
CA ASN A 213 -22.55 -7.64 -3.87
C ASN A 213 -22.45 -9.12 -4.34
N CYS A 214 -21.54 -9.38 -5.26
CA CYS A 214 -21.32 -10.71 -5.83
C CYS A 214 -20.77 -11.70 -4.82
N ALA A 215 -21.12 -12.98 -4.98
CA ALA A 215 -20.62 -14.03 -4.09
C ALA A 215 -19.09 -14.14 -4.12
N LYS A 216 -18.47 -13.95 -5.29
CA LYS A 216 -17.01 -14.05 -5.50
C LYS A 216 -16.21 -12.84 -5.00
N TRP A 217 -16.80 -11.66 -4.82
CA TRP A 217 -16.05 -10.44 -4.48
C TRP A 217 -16.43 -9.93 -3.10
N LEU A 218 -15.46 -9.88 -2.19
CA LEU A 218 -15.62 -9.30 -0.87
C LEU A 218 -14.96 -7.92 -0.82
N LEU A 219 -15.78 -6.88 -0.80
CA LEU A 219 -15.32 -5.49 -0.77
C LEU A 219 -15.08 -5.02 0.67
N LEU A 220 -13.85 -4.60 0.97
CA LEU A 220 -13.41 -4.17 2.29
C LEU A 220 -13.09 -2.66 2.28
N ASP A 221 -13.95 -1.86 2.88
CA ASP A 221 -13.80 -0.41 2.93
C ASP A 221 -13.02 0.03 4.17
N ALA A 222 -11.83 0.60 3.95
CA ALA A 222 -10.91 1.03 5.01
C ALA A 222 -11.14 2.47 5.50
N ARG A 223 -12.21 3.15 5.04
CA ARG A 223 -12.54 4.52 5.49
C ARG A 223 -12.98 4.56 6.95
N PRO A 224 -12.87 5.72 7.62
CA PRO A 224 -13.50 5.93 8.92
C PRO A 224 -14.99 5.61 8.90
N ARG A 225 -15.51 5.00 9.98
CA ARG A 225 -16.93 4.62 10.09
C ARG A 225 -17.90 5.73 9.70
N PRO A 226 -17.74 6.99 10.16
CA PRO A 226 -18.65 8.06 9.78
C PRO A 226 -18.73 8.32 8.27
N GLN A 227 -17.64 8.09 7.52
CA GLN A 227 -17.66 8.24 6.05
C GLN A 227 -18.40 7.09 5.39
N PHE A 228 -18.15 5.86 5.85
CA PHE A 228 -18.83 4.66 5.36
C PHE A 228 -20.34 4.71 5.65
N GLU A 229 -20.75 5.19 6.82
CA GLU A 229 -22.14 5.31 7.27
C GLU A 229 -22.86 6.57 6.74
N GLY A 230 -22.18 7.40 5.95
CA GLY A 230 -22.74 8.64 5.39
C GLY A 230 -22.98 9.76 6.41
N LEU A 231 -22.34 9.69 7.58
CA LEU A 231 -22.39 10.71 8.64
C LEU A 231 -21.34 11.81 8.45
N GLN A 232 -20.30 11.54 7.67
CA GLN A 232 -19.25 12.50 7.30
C GLN A 232 -19.04 12.46 5.79
N ASN A 233 -19.09 13.62 5.14
CA ASN A 233 -18.80 13.70 3.71
C ASN A 233 -17.30 13.51 3.44
N ALA A 234 -16.96 12.55 2.59
CA ALA A 234 -15.61 12.30 2.10
C ALA A 234 -15.42 12.72 0.63
N PHE A 235 -16.51 13.15 0.00
CA PHE A 235 -16.61 13.44 -1.41
C PHE A 235 -16.47 14.94 -1.67
N ASP A 236 -16.09 15.28 -2.91
CA ASP A 236 -15.98 16.66 -3.33
C ASP A 236 -17.37 17.31 -3.38
N PRO A 237 -17.66 18.33 -2.55
CA PRO A 237 -18.97 18.98 -2.51
C PRO A 237 -19.26 19.82 -3.77
N SER A 238 -18.25 20.10 -4.61
CA SER A 238 -18.44 20.77 -5.90
C SER A 238 -18.95 19.84 -7.01
N LYS A 239 -18.85 18.52 -6.81
CA LYS A 239 -19.39 17.50 -7.71
C LYS A 239 -20.82 17.13 -7.30
N GLN A 240 -21.54 16.45 -8.21
CA GLN A 240 -22.84 15.88 -7.85
C GLN A 240 -22.67 14.98 -6.62
N MET A 241 -23.34 15.35 -5.53
CA MET A 241 -23.28 14.61 -4.28
C MET A 241 -23.97 13.26 -4.48
N PRO A 242 -23.30 12.13 -4.24
CA PRO A 242 -23.98 10.84 -4.31
C PRO A 242 -25.06 10.78 -3.23
N THR A 243 -26.12 10.03 -3.51
CA THR A 243 -27.21 9.83 -2.55
C THR A 243 -26.84 8.79 -1.48
N GLY A 244 -25.78 8.02 -1.72
CA GLY A 244 -25.23 7.03 -0.81
C GLY A 244 -23.83 7.36 -0.27
N SER A 245 -23.25 6.41 0.47
CA SER A 245 -21.92 6.56 1.09
C SER A 245 -20.89 5.50 0.70
N HIS A 246 -21.30 4.31 0.27
CA HIS A 246 -20.42 3.16 0.04
C HIS A 246 -20.93 2.25 -1.11
N LEU A 247 -20.07 1.34 -1.59
CA LEU A 247 -20.45 0.34 -2.60
C LEU A 247 -21.40 -0.74 -2.02
N PRO A 248 -22.29 -1.33 -2.84
CA PRO A 248 -23.17 -2.42 -2.44
C PRO A 248 -22.40 -3.60 -1.83
N GLY A 249 -22.86 -4.08 -0.68
CA GLY A 249 -22.25 -5.24 -0.02
C GLY A 249 -20.85 -5.01 0.56
N ALA A 250 -20.30 -3.80 0.47
CA ALA A 250 -19.03 -3.49 1.09
C ALA A 250 -19.14 -3.60 2.61
N VAL A 251 -18.07 -4.09 3.23
CA VAL A 251 -17.94 -4.19 4.68
C VAL A 251 -16.87 -3.22 5.15
N ASN A 252 -17.18 -2.45 6.19
CA ASN A 252 -16.24 -1.49 6.74
C ASN A 252 -15.24 -2.14 7.70
N VAL A 253 -13.95 -1.96 7.42
CA VAL A 253 -12.83 -2.35 8.28
C VAL A 253 -11.92 -1.12 8.42
N PRO A 254 -12.26 -0.16 9.31
CA PRO A 254 -11.61 1.14 9.36
C PRO A 254 -10.11 1.05 9.61
N SER A 255 -9.30 1.83 8.88
CA SER A 255 -7.84 1.85 9.10
C SER A 255 -7.42 2.25 10.52
N THR A 256 -8.28 3.01 11.22
CA THR A 256 -8.06 3.41 12.61
C THR A 256 -8.14 2.24 13.59
N GLU A 257 -8.85 1.16 13.24
CA GLU A 257 -8.99 -0.05 14.06
C GLU A 257 -7.93 -1.10 13.72
N LEU A 258 -7.03 -0.78 12.77
CA LEU A 258 -5.85 -1.60 12.48
C LEU A 258 -4.68 -1.30 13.41
N ILE A 259 -4.80 -0.28 14.27
CA ILE A 259 -3.75 0.16 15.17
C ILE A 259 -4.16 -0.15 16.60
N ASP A 260 -3.29 -0.82 17.32
CA ASP A 260 -3.40 -0.99 18.76
C ASP A 260 -3.13 0.36 19.44
N ALA A 261 -4.10 0.83 20.22
CA ALA A 261 -4.07 2.18 20.77
C ALA A 261 -3.01 2.37 21.87
N GLU A 262 -2.57 1.28 22.51
CA GLU A 262 -1.57 1.32 23.57
C GLU A 262 -0.15 1.37 23.01
N SER A 263 0.16 0.47 22.08
CA SER A 263 1.49 0.35 21.46
C SER A 263 1.72 1.32 20.29
N GLY A 264 0.65 1.78 19.63
CA GLY A 264 0.74 2.53 18.36
C GLY A 264 1.20 1.67 17.18
N GLN A 265 1.22 0.35 17.34
CA GLN A 265 1.60 -0.65 16.35
C GLN A 265 0.36 -1.24 15.66
N PHE A 266 0.56 -2.04 14.61
CA PHE A 266 -0.54 -2.80 14.04
C PHE A 266 -1.10 -3.80 15.06
N VAL A 267 -2.42 -4.01 15.00
CA VAL A 267 -3.09 -5.04 15.80
C VAL A 267 -2.55 -6.44 15.48
N SER A 268 -2.59 -7.34 16.46
CA SER A 268 -2.23 -8.75 16.29
C SER A 268 -3.14 -9.48 15.28
N ALA A 269 -2.71 -10.67 14.85
CA ALA A 269 -3.50 -11.51 13.95
C ALA A 269 -4.87 -11.87 14.56
N GLU A 270 -4.91 -12.13 15.86
CA GLU A 270 -6.12 -12.47 16.61
C GLU A 270 -7.07 -11.26 16.67
N GLN A 271 -6.56 -10.08 17.03
CA GLN A 271 -7.36 -8.85 17.06
C GLN A 271 -7.89 -8.48 15.66
N LEU A 272 -7.09 -8.67 14.60
CA LEU A 272 -7.54 -8.45 13.23
C LEU A 272 -8.61 -9.45 12.82
N GLN A 273 -8.46 -10.72 13.18
CA GLN A 273 -9.46 -11.75 12.94
C GLN A 273 -10.79 -11.38 13.63
N ASP A 274 -10.73 -10.99 14.91
CA ASP A 274 -11.91 -10.55 15.66
C ASP A 274 -12.56 -9.33 15.02
N LEU A 275 -11.77 -8.35 14.57
CA LEU A 275 -12.25 -7.17 13.86
C LEU A 275 -12.99 -7.56 12.57
N VAL A 276 -12.41 -8.44 11.76
CA VAL A 276 -12.98 -8.86 10.48
C VAL A 276 -14.26 -9.67 10.71
N VAL A 277 -14.25 -10.61 11.66
CA VAL A 277 -15.43 -11.41 12.05
C VAL A 277 -16.55 -10.55 12.62
N LYS A 278 -16.22 -9.59 13.49
CA LYS A 278 -17.20 -8.66 14.08
C LYS A 278 -17.93 -7.83 13.01
N ASN A 279 -17.26 -7.49 11.92
CA ASN A 279 -17.88 -6.78 10.79
C ASN A 279 -18.58 -7.74 9.80
N GLY A 280 -18.76 -9.02 10.15
CA GLY A 280 -19.54 -9.99 9.35
C GLY A 280 -18.74 -10.74 8.29
N ILE A 281 -17.41 -10.62 8.29
CA ILE A 281 -16.55 -11.31 7.34
C ILE A 281 -16.02 -12.59 7.96
N LYS A 282 -16.32 -13.73 7.34
CA LYS A 282 -15.57 -14.95 7.58
C LYS A 282 -14.25 -14.85 6.80
N LEU A 283 -13.11 -14.71 7.49
CA LEU A 283 -11.81 -14.77 6.83
C LEU A 283 -11.71 -16.07 6.04
N LEU A 284 -11.34 -15.92 4.77
CA LEU A 284 -11.33 -17.02 3.81
C LEU A 284 -10.29 -18.05 4.22
N ASP A 285 -10.66 -19.33 4.18
CA ASP A 285 -9.68 -20.40 4.17
C ASP A 285 -9.12 -20.59 2.74
N GLU A 286 -8.17 -21.52 2.58
CA GLU A 286 -7.55 -21.78 1.27
C GLU A 286 -8.57 -22.25 0.22
N LYS A 287 -9.68 -22.88 0.63
CA LYS A 287 -10.68 -23.49 -0.27
C LYS A 287 -11.72 -22.50 -0.79
N ASP A 288 -11.87 -21.36 -0.14
CA ASP A 288 -12.82 -20.32 -0.57
C ASP A 288 -12.30 -19.62 -1.84
N ASP A 289 -13.11 -19.48 -2.89
CA ASP A 289 -12.68 -18.91 -4.17
C ASP A 289 -12.86 -17.38 -4.27
N LYS A 290 -13.23 -16.73 -3.15
CA LYS A 290 -13.46 -15.28 -3.12
C LYS A 290 -12.19 -14.45 -3.31
N ILE A 291 -12.39 -13.28 -3.92
CA ILE A 291 -11.41 -12.21 -4.08
C ILE A 291 -11.69 -11.15 -3.02
N LEU A 292 -10.70 -10.80 -2.22
CA LEU A 292 -10.81 -9.70 -1.26
C LEU A 292 -10.31 -8.42 -1.92
N VAL A 293 -11.16 -7.40 -2.00
CA VAL A 293 -10.81 -6.12 -2.60
C VAL A 293 -10.89 -5.05 -1.55
N SER A 294 -9.74 -4.54 -1.13
CA SER A 294 -9.69 -3.38 -0.25
C SER A 294 -9.86 -2.09 -1.04
N LEU A 295 -10.65 -1.15 -0.50
CA LEU A 295 -10.87 0.18 -1.05
C LEU A 295 -10.95 1.23 0.06
N CYS A 296 -10.84 2.51 -0.30
CA CYS A 296 -11.13 3.63 0.59
C CYS A 296 -11.63 4.83 -0.21
N ASN A 297 -11.08 6.04 -0.03
CA ASN A 297 -11.34 7.19 -0.91
C ASN A 297 -10.39 7.24 -2.11
N SER A 298 -9.10 6.92 -1.93
CA SER A 298 -8.04 7.13 -2.94
C SER A 298 -6.94 6.05 -2.93
N GLY A 299 -7.26 4.86 -2.42
CA GLY A 299 -6.34 3.72 -2.37
C GLY A 299 -5.28 3.75 -1.24
N ILE A 300 -5.21 4.81 -0.42
CA ILE A 300 -4.20 4.94 0.64
C ILE A 300 -4.51 4.03 1.85
N GLN A 301 -5.62 4.29 2.58
CA GLN A 301 -6.04 3.41 3.69
C GLN A 301 -6.29 1.97 3.23
N ALA A 302 -6.78 1.80 1.99
CA ALA A 302 -6.97 0.49 1.38
C ALA A 302 -5.66 -0.32 1.32
N SER A 303 -4.57 0.33 0.92
CA SER A 303 -3.24 -0.31 0.90
C SER A 303 -2.75 -0.68 2.30
N MET A 304 -3.10 0.11 3.32
CA MET A 304 -2.81 -0.22 4.72
C MET A 304 -3.56 -1.47 5.16
N LEU A 305 -4.88 -1.52 4.97
CA LEU A 305 -5.67 -2.72 5.27
C LEU A 305 -5.13 -3.96 4.52
N ALA A 306 -4.84 -3.82 3.23
CA ALA A 306 -4.30 -4.92 2.45
C ALA A 306 -2.91 -5.37 2.92
N THR A 307 -2.06 -4.45 3.38
CA THR A 307 -0.73 -4.77 3.92
C THR A 307 -0.83 -5.55 5.23
N VAL A 308 -1.72 -5.15 6.14
CA VAL A 308 -1.91 -5.84 7.43
C VAL A 308 -2.52 -7.23 7.22
N LEU A 309 -3.52 -7.36 6.34
CA LEU A 309 -4.07 -8.67 5.95
C LEU A 309 -3.02 -9.58 5.33
N ASP A 310 -2.18 -9.05 4.44
CA ASP A 310 -1.10 -9.82 3.83
C ASP A 310 0.01 -10.16 4.83
N ALA A 311 0.25 -9.32 5.83
CA ALA A 311 1.22 -9.57 6.89
C ALA A 311 0.84 -10.78 7.74
N HIS A 312 -0.40 -10.81 8.24
CA HIS A 312 -0.85 -11.87 9.14
C HIS A 312 -1.37 -13.12 8.42
N PHE A 313 -2.01 -12.95 7.26
CA PHE A 313 -2.71 -14.04 6.56
C PHE A 313 -2.22 -14.25 5.12
N GLY A 314 -1.11 -13.64 4.73
CA GLY A 314 -0.56 -13.72 3.37
C GLY A 314 -0.42 -15.13 2.80
N PRO A 315 0.07 -16.15 3.56
CA PRO A 315 0.13 -17.52 3.06
C PRO A 315 -1.24 -18.07 2.62
N GLN A 316 -2.32 -17.72 3.33
CA GLN A 316 -3.66 -18.25 3.06
C GLN A 316 -4.42 -17.41 2.02
N ILE A 317 -4.35 -16.07 2.11
CA ILE A 317 -5.22 -15.16 1.33
C ILE A 317 -4.45 -14.20 0.42
N GLY A 318 -3.12 -14.15 0.48
CA GLY A 318 -2.33 -13.14 -0.24
C GLY A 318 -2.49 -13.20 -1.77
N HIS A 319 -2.77 -14.39 -2.33
CA HIS A 319 -3.07 -14.56 -3.75
C HIS A 319 -4.49 -14.10 -4.12
N LYS A 320 -5.40 -13.93 -3.15
CA LYS A 320 -6.79 -13.45 -3.30
C LYS A 320 -6.96 -11.95 -3.04
N LEU A 321 -6.00 -11.35 -2.32
CA LEU A 321 -6.07 -9.94 -1.91
C LEU A 321 -5.71 -8.96 -3.04
N ARG A 322 -6.53 -7.93 -3.21
CA ARG A 322 -6.39 -6.84 -4.17
C ARG A 322 -6.69 -5.49 -3.52
N VAL A 323 -6.21 -4.41 -4.13
CA VAL A 323 -6.59 -3.04 -3.80
C VAL A 323 -7.23 -2.37 -5.01
N TYR A 324 -8.43 -1.82 -4.85
CA TYR A 324 -9.03 -0.92 -5.83
C TYR A 324 -8.49 0.51 -5.60
N THR A 325 -7.53 0.93 -6.42
CA THR A 325 -6.73 2.15 -6.17
C THR A 325 -7.50 3.43 -6.41
N GLY A 326 -8.38 3.45 -7.41
CA GLY A 326 -9.22 4.63 -7.66
C GLY A 326 -10.31 4.82 -6.62
N SER A 327 -10.74 3.72 -5.97
CA SER A 327 -11.53 3.79 -4.74
C SER A 327 -12.82 4.63 -4.91
N MET A 328 -13.40 5.13 -3.82
CA MET A 328 -14.68 5.84 -3.88
C MET A 328 -14.64 7.16 -4.65
N LEU A 329 -13.49 7.86 -4.74
CA LEU A 329 -13.40 9.10 -5.53
C LEU A 329 -13.49 8.85 -7.04
N GLU A 330 -12.92 7.75 -7.53
CA GLU A 330 -13.12 7.34 -8.93
C GLU A 330 -14.57 6.94 -9.19
N VAL A 331 -15.18 6.16 -8.27
CA VAL A 331 -16.59 5.78 -8.39
C VAL A 331 -17.49 7.01 -8.43
N GLN A 332 -17.29 7.98 -7.53
CA GLN A 332 -18.05 9.23 -7.52
C GLN A 332 -17.96 9.95 -8.86
N ALA A 333 -16.78 9.96 -9.48
CA ALA A 333 -16.55 10.69 -10.72
C ALA A 333 -17.10 9.97 -11.97
N ARG A 334 -17.11 8.64 -11.99
CA ARG A 334 -17.41 7.85 -13.20
C ARG A 334 -18.76 7.16 -13.17
N ALA A 335 -19.23 6.76 -11.99
CA ALA A 335 -20.46 5.99 -11.79
C ALA A 335 -21.05 6.27 -10.39
N PRO A 336 -21.48 7.51 -10.10
CA PRO A 336 -22.04 7.87 -8.79
C PRO A 336 -23.29 7.05 -8.43
N GLU A 337 -23.99 6.49 -9.40
CA GLU A 337 -25.13 5.59 -9.21
C GLU A 337 -24.77 4.23 -8.58
N LEU A 338 -23.48 3.87 -8.55
CA LEU A 338 -22.99 2.69 -7.82
C LEU A 338 -22.89 2.90 -6.32
N ILE A 339 -23.06 4.13 -5.84
CA ILE A 339 -22.92 4.45 -4.43
C ILE A 339 -24.30 4.26 -3.77
N ASN A 340 -24.46 3.15 -3.05
CA ASN A 340 -25.74 2.74 -2.49
C ASN A 340 -26.26 3.71 -1.43
N GLU A 341 -27.53 4.07 -1.58
CA GLU A 341 -28.35 4.63 -0.50
C GLU A 341 -28.53 3.57 0.60
N LYS A 342 -28.64 4.03 1.84
CA LYS A 342 -28.74 3.19 3.04
C LYS A 342 -29.78 2.08 2.94
#